data_AF-A0A379YXH4-F1
#
_entry.id   AF-A0A379YXH4-F1
#
_cell.length_a   1.000
_cell.length_b   1.000
_cell.length_c   1.000
_cell.angle_alpha   90.00
_cell.angle_beta   90.00
_cell.angle_gamma   90.00
#
_symmetry.space_group_name_H-M   'P 1'
#
loop_
_entity.id
_entity.type
_entity.pdbx_description
1 polymer ?
#
loop_
_entity_poly.entity_id
_entity_poly.type
_entity_poly.pdbx_seq_one_letter_code
_entity_poly.pdbx_strand_id
1 'polypeptide(L)'
;MMTVLLPPHLAEKLTPNERQVLQALLNGQDLTAIARQRNRNIRTVSNHKQRAMEKLGLNNNAMLYALAALLSPPLPQASPQQMQSLSPREHRVLAGLLQGKTVGAIAREQHKSIKTISLQKQRLMEKLRLCSAVDLFRSAPGQAQTLLANWGQVF
;
A
#
# COMPACT_ATOMS: atom_id res chain seq x y z
N MET A 1 -10.48 -13.52 -10.92
CA MET A 1 -9.90 -12.49 -10.04
C MET A 1 -9.83 -13.08 -8.64
N MET A 2 -8.63 -13.28 -8.10
CA MET A 2 -8.45 -13.88 -6.76
C MET A 2 -8.69 -12.79 -5.72
N THR A 3 -9.83 -12.84 -5.05
CA THR A 3 -10.19 -11.90 -3.99
C THR A 3 -9.28 -12.15 -2.79
N VAL A 4 -8.54 -11.12 -2.37
CA VAL A 4 -7.80 -11.18 -1.11
C VAL A 4 -8.82 -11.24 0.02
N LEU A 5 -8.77 -12.32 0.80
CA LEU A 5 -9.62 -12.49 1.97
C LEU A 5 -8.86 -12.03 3.20
N LEU A 6 -9.47 -11.10 3.95
CA LEU A 6 -8.95 -10.72 5.25
C LEU A 6 -9.10 -11.91 6.22
N PRO A 7 -8.07 -12.28 6.99
CA PRO A 7 -8.19 -13.33 8.00
C PRO A 7 -9.34 -13.06 8.98
N PRO A 8 -10.06 -14.10 9.44
CA PRO A 8 -11.25 -13.94 10.27
C PRO A 8 -10.98 -13.17 11.57
N HIS A 9 -9.85 -13.45 12.23
CA HIS A 9 -9.45 -12.77 13.46
C HIS A 9 -9.23 -11.25 13.31
N LEU A 10 -8.81 -10.79 12.12
CA LEU A 10 -8.74 -9.34 11.81
C LEU A 10 -10.10 -8.80 11.40
N ALA A 11 -10.88 -9.60 10.67
CA ALA A 11 -12.21 -9.25 10.20
C ALA A 11 -13.19 -9.00 11.33
N GLU A 12 -13.12 -9.79 12.41
CA GLU A 12 -13.98 -9.68 13.59
C GLU A 12 -13.78 -8.37 14.36
N LYS A 13 -12.58 -7.80 14.32
CA LYS A 13 -12.29 -6.50 14.95
C LYS A 13 -12.88 -5.31 14.17
N LEU A 14 -13.29 -5.52 12.93
CA LEU A 14 -13.76 -4.47 12.01
C LEU A 14 -15.27 -4.51 11.85
N THR A 15 -15.88 -3.32 11.77
CA THR A 15 -17.28 -3.18 11.34
C THR A 15 -17.44 -3.60 9.87
N PRO A 16 -18.65 -3.95 9.42
CA PRO A 16 -18.89 -4.34 8.03
C PRO A 16 -18.44 -3.28 7.01
N ASN A 17 -18.56 -1.99 7.33
CA ASN A 17 -18.11 -0.91 6.43
C ASN A 17 -16.59 -0.79 6.38
N GLU A 18 -15.93 -0.85 7.54
CA GLU A 18 -14.45 -0.83 7.63
C GLU A 18 -13.84 -2.04 6.92
N ARG A 19 -14.38 -3.24 7.17
CA ARG A 19 -13.96 -4.49 6.52
C ARG A 19 -14.06 -4.38 5.01
N GLN A 20 -15.17 -3.86 4.49
CA GLN A 20 -15.40 -3.73 3.06
C GLN A 20 -14.45 -2.73 2.40
N VAL A 21 -14.22 -1.57 3.03
CA VAL A 21 -13.24 -0.58 2.53
C VAL A 21 -11.84 -1.16 2.57
N LEU A 22 -11.47 -1.82 3.67
CA LEU A 22 -10.17 -2.45 3.82
C LEU A 22 -9.97 -3.52 2.76
N GLN A 23 -10.92 -4.44 2.59
CA GLN A 23 -10.86 -5.50 1.60
C GLN A 23 -10.71 -4.97 0.19
N ALA A 24 -11.40 -3.89 -0.17
CA ALA A 24 -11.22 -3.23 -1.46
C ALA A 24 -9.80 -2.68 -1.64
N LEU A 25 -9.23 -2.06 -0.59
CA LEU A 25 -7.83 -1.60 -0.59
C LEU A 25 -6.84 -2.77 -0.70
N LEU A 26 -7.11 -3.90 -0.05
CA LEU A 26 -6.26 -5.10 -0.15
C LEU A 26 -6.27 -5.68 -1.57
N ASN A 27 -7.40 -5.57 -2.28
CA ASN A 27 -7.49 -5.91 -3.70
C ASN A 27 -6.86 -4.85 -4.63
N GLY A 28 -6.19 -3.83 -4.07
CA GLY A 28 -5.47 -2.82 -4.82
C GLY A 28 -6.35 -1.68 -5.37
N GLN A 29 -7.62 -1.59 -4.99
CA GLN A 29 -8.51 -0.51 -5.44
C GLN A 29 -8.16 0.84 -4.79
N ASP A 30 -8.27 1.93 -5.55
CA ASP A 30 -8.12 3.28 -5.03
C ASP A 30 -9.32 3.75 -4.20
N LEU A 31 -9.09 4.65 -3.25
CA LEU A 31 -10.15 5.26 -2.44
C LEU A 31 -11.26 5.91 -3.27
N THR A 32 -10.90 6.52 -4.41
CA THR A 32 -11.87 7.12 -5.34
C THR A 32 -12.72 6.06 -6.03
N ALA A 33 -12.13 4.92 -6.41
CA ALA A 33 -12.85 3.81 -7.02
C ALA A 33 -13.83 3.19 -6.01
N ILE A 34 -13.40 3.00 -4.77
CA ILE A 34 -14.23 2.51 -3.67
C ILE A 34 -15.40 3.47 -3.40
N ALA A 35 -15.13 4.77 -3.33
CA ALA A 35 -16.15 5.79 -3.12
C ALA A 35 -17.22 5.76 -4.22
N ARG A 36 -16.80 5.66 -5.49
CA ARG A 36 -17.71 5.52 -6.63
C ARG A 36 -18.54 4.24 -6.57
N GLN A 37 -17.90 3.10 -6.34
CA GLN A 37 -18.57 1.79 -6.25
C GLN A 37 -19.60 1.76 -5.11
N ARG A 38 -19.34 2.48 -4.01
CA ARG A 38 -20.21 2.52 -2.83
C ARG A 38 -21.23 3.65 -2.85
N ASN A 39 -21.18 4.53 -3.84
CA ASN A 39 -21.97 5.77 -3.87
C ASN A 39 -21.83 6.57 -2.56
N ARG A 40 -20.59 6.72 -2.06
CA ARG A 40 -20.27 7.43 -0.81
C ARG A 40 -19.22 8.50 -1.05
N ASN A 41 -19.20 9.48 -0.15
CA ASN A 41 -18.17 10.51 -0.16
C ASN A 41 -16.79 9.89 0.12
N ILE A 42 -15.78 10.29 -0.65
CA ILE A 42 -14.40 9.85 -0.48
C ILE A 42 -13.87 10.12 0.94
N ARG A 43 -14.32 11.19 1.59
CA ARG A 43 -13.97 11.50 2.99
C ARG A 43 -14.51 10.43 3.95
N THR A 44 -15.72 9.93 3.72
CA THR A 44 -16.32 8.85 4.51
C THR A 44 -15.54 7.56 4.33
N VAL A 45 -15.18 7.21 3.09
CA VAL A 45 -14.33 6.03 2.80
C VAL A 45 -12.95 6.19 3.46
N SER A 46 -12.36 7.38 3.40
CA SER A 46 -11.09 7.68 4.07
C SER A 46 -11.18 7.52 5.59
N ASN A 47 -12.27 7.98 6.21
CA ASN A 47 -12.52 7.77 7.64
C ASN A 47 -12.64 6.28 7.98
N HIS A 48 -13.40 5.50 7.19
CA HIS A 48 -13.51 4.05 7.40
C HIS A 48 -12.15 3.36 7.26
N LYS A 49 -11.32 3.76 6.28
CA LYS A 49 -9.93 3.27 6.17
C LYS A 49 -9.14 3.60 7.44
N GLN A 50 -9.17 4.84 7.91
CA GLN A 50 -8.41 5.26 9.09
C GLN A 50 -8.83 4.48 10.33
N ARG A 51 -10.13 4.37 10.59
CA ARG A 51 -10.67 3.59 11.70
C ARG A 51 -10.30 2.11 11.60
N ALA A 52 -10.34 1.54 10.39
CA ALA A 52 -9.90 0.17 10.16
C ALA A 52 -8.41 -0.02 10.51
N MET A 53 -7.55 0.90 10.06
CA MET A 53 -6.12 0.87 10.37
C MET A 53 -5.87 1.01 11.88
N GLU A 54 -6.55 1.93 12.55
CA GLU A 54 -6.45 2.12 14.01
C GLU A 54 -6.82 0.85 14.78
N LYS A 55 -7.94 0.20 14.42
CA LYS A 55 -8.39 -1.05 15.05
C LYS A 55 -7.45 -2.23 14.81
N LEU A 56 -6.72 -2.21 13.70
CA LEU A 56 -5.71 -3.21 13.36
C LEU A 56 -4.31 -2.84 13.87
N GLY A 57 -4.12 -1.70 14.55
CA GLY A 57 -2.79 -1.24 14.98
C GLY A 57 -1.85 -0.89 13.81
N LEU A 58 -2.39 -0.63 12.62
CA LEU A 58 -1.61 -0.23 11.45
C LEU A 58 -1.37 1.28 11.50
N ASN A 59 -0.15 1.69 11.83
CA ASN A 59 0.19 3.11 11.97
C ASN A 59 0.40 3.82 10.63
N ASN A 60 0.49 3.07 9.52
CA ASN A 60 0.84 3.64 8.24
C ASN A 60 0.22 2.87 7.06
N ASN A 61 -0.07 3.58 5.97
CA ASN A 61 -0.60 2.99 4.75
C ASN A 61 0.37 1.94 4.16
N ALA A 62 1.67 2.12 4.34
CA ALA A 62 2.66 1.13 3.91
C ALA A 62 2.49 -0.22 4.61
N MET A 63 2.16 -0.23 5.91
CA MET A 63 1.87 -1.46 6.65
C MET A 63 0.59 -2.13 6.12
N LEU A 64 -0.42 -1.32 5.78
CA LEU A 64 -1.64 -1.83 5.15
C LEU A 64 -1.36 -2.50 3.80
N TYR A 65 -0.54 -1.88 2.94
CA TYR A 65 -0.17 -2.46 1.65
C TYR A 65 0.77 -3.67 1.81
N ALA A 66 1.67 -3.65 2.79
CA ALA A 66 2.49 -4.80 3.15
C ALA A 66 1.62 -5.99 3.59
N LEU A 67 0.62 -5.74 4.44
CA LEU A 67 -0.33 -6.77 4.87
C LEU A 67 -1.10 -7.34 3.67
N ALA A 68 -1.60 -6.46 2.79
CA ALA A 68 -2.24 -6.88 1.55
C ALA A 68 -1.33 -7.77 0.68
N ALA A 69 -0.06 -7.42 0.60
CA ALA A 69 0.92 -8.15 -0.18
C ALA A 69 1.20 -9.54 0.38
N LEU A 70 1.25 -9.70 1.71
CA LEU A 70 1.44 -10.99 2.37
C LEU A 70 0.19 -11.89 2.32
N LEU A 71 -1.00 -11.29 2.31
CA LEU A 71 -2.28 -12.01 2.18
C LEU A 71 -2.58 -12.42 0.73
N SER A 72 -1.87 -11.83 -0.24
CA SER A 72 -2.03 -12.12 -1.67
C SER A 72 -0.96 -13.09 -2.15
N PRO A 73 -1.21 -13.87 -3.22
CA PRO A 73 -0.13 -14.60 -3.86
C PRO A 73 0.97 -13.62 -4.32
N PRO A 74 2.25 -13.96 -4.12
CA PRO A 74 3.35 -13.11 -4.55
C PRO A 74 3.26 -12.90 -6.06
N LEU A 75 3.36 -11.66 -6.51
CA LEU A 75 3.55 -11.40 -7.94
C LEU A 75 4.94 -11.90 -8.34
N PRO A 76 5.14 -12.28 -9.61
CA PRO A 76 6.48 -12.41 -10.15
C PRO A 76 7.27 -11.16 -9.75
N GLN A 77 8.40 -11.35 -9.07
CA GLN A 77 9.26 -10.23 -8.65
C GLN A 77 9.49 -9.31 -9.85
N ALA A 78 9.56 -8.00 -9.60
CA ALA A 78 9.88 -7.05 -10.67
C ALA A 78 11.12 -7.56 -11.41
N SER A 79 10.99 -7.78 -12.72
CA SER A 79 12.06 -8.41 -13.48
C SER A 79 13.33 -7.55 -13.37
N PRO A 80 14.53 -8.15 -13.32
CA PRO A 80 15.77 -7.41 -13.11
C PRO A 80 15.96 -6.29 -14.14
N GLN A 81 15.46 -6.47 -15.38
CA GLN A 81 15.42 -5.42 -16.41
C GLN A 81 14.55 -4.22 -16.03
N GLN A 82 13.39 -4.43 -15.40
CA GLN A 82 12.53 -3.33 -14.95
C GLN A 82 13.19 -2.53 -13.84
N MET A 83 13.86 -3.20 -12.89
CA MET A 83 14.66 -2.53 -11.86
C MET A 83 15.83 -1.75 -12.48
N GLN A 84 16.54 -2.32 -13.46
CA GLN A 84 17.63 -1.63 -14.17
C GLN A 84 17.15 -0.43 -14.98
N SER A 85 15.90 -0.42 -15.45
CA SER A 85 15.30 0.71 -16.18
C SER A 85 14.90 1.89 -15.28
N LEU A 86 14.95 1.72 -13.95
CA LEU A 86 14.67 2.79 -13.00
C LEU A 86 15.87 3.73 -12.88
N SER A 87 15.61 5.03 -12.94
CA SER A 87 16.58 6.07 -12.63
C SER A 87 17.01 5.97 -11.16
N PRO A 88 18.22 6.40 -10.78
CA PRO A 88 18.64 6.48 -9.38
C PRO A 88 17.65 7.28 -8.50
N ARG A 89 16.92 8.25 -9.07
CA ARG A 89 15.88 9.00 -8.34
C ARG A 89 14.64 8.15 -8.05
N GLU A 90 14.20 7.34 -9.02
CA GLU A 90 13.06 6.43 -8.87
C GLU A 90 13.39 5.33 -7.87
N HIS A 91 14.62 4.82 -7.86
CA HIS A 91 15.12 3.89 -6.85
C HIS A 91 15.05 4.45 -5.43
N ARG A 92 15.41 5.74 -5.22
CA ARG A 92 15.28 6.36 -3.89
C ARG A 92 13.83 6.46 -3.44
N VAL A 93 12.91 6.77 -4.35
CA VAL A 93 11.47 6.78 -4.04
C VAL A 93 10.96 5.37 -3.74
N LEU A 94 11.36 4.38 -4.54
CA LEU A 94 11.04 2.97 -4.30
C LEU A 94 11.51 2.52 -2.91
N ALA A 95 12.78 2.74 -2.59
CA ALA A 95 13.35 2.39 -1.29
C ALA A 95 12.63 3.11 -0.14
N GLY A 96 12.34 4.40 -0.28
CA GLY A 96 11.60 5.15 0.73
C GLY A 96 10.19 4.59 0.95
N LEU A 97 9.46 4.25 -0.12
CA LEU A 97 8.11 3.67 -0.02
C LEU A 97 8.14 2.29 0.65
N LEU A 98 9.12 1.45 0.30
CA LEU A 98 9.26 0.11 0.87
C LEU A 98 9.77 0.12 2.32
N GLN A 99 10.49 1.17 2.74
CA GLN A 99 10.78 1.49 4.16
C GLN A 99 9.56 2.02 4.92
N GLY A 100 8.42 2.18 4.23
CA GLY A 100 7.20 2.72 4.80
C GLY A 100 7.15 4.23 4.89
N LYS A 101 8.08 4.97 4.29
CA LYS A 101 8.00 6.44 4.26
C LYS A 101 6.82 6.90 3.41
N THR A 102 6.16 7.97 3.85
CA THR A 102 5.12 8.62 3.04
C THR A 102 5.75 9.43 1.90
N VAL A 103 4.99 9.69 0.83
CA VAL A 103 5.43 10.57 -0.27
C VAL A 103 5.89 11.95 0.26
N GLY A 104 5.23 12.45 1.30
CA GLY A 104 5.61 13.69 1.98
C GLY A 104 6.93 13.59 2.75
N ALA A 105 7.17 12.49 3.47
CA ALA A 105 8.43 12.25 4.17
C ALA A 105 9.60 12.14 3.18
N ILE A 106 9.42 11.39 2.08
CA ILE A 106 10.41 11.25 1.00
C ILE A 106 10.70 12.61 0.36
N ALA A 107 9.69 13.45 0.15
CA ALA A 107 9.85 14.78 -0.39
C ALA A 107 10.73 15.67 0.50
N ARG A 108 10.49 15.63 1.82
CA ARG A 108 11.31 16.35 2.81
C ARG A 108 12.76 15.87 2.82
N GLU A 109 12.96 14.55 2.83
CA GLU A 109 14.30 13.93 2.85
C GLU A 109 15.10 14.22 1.58
N GLN A 110 14.45 14.24 0.42
CA GLN A 110 15.11 14.51 -0.86
C GLN A 110 15.19 16.01 -1.20
N HIS A 111 14.72 16.90 -0.32
CA HIS A 111 14.59 18.34 -0.59
C HIS A 111 13.85 18.63 -1.92
N LYS A 112 12.74 17.92 -2.15
CA LYS A 112 11.90 18.05 -3.35
C LYS A 112 10.46 18.37 -3.00
N SER A 113 9.72 18.89 -3.98
CA SER A 113 8.28 19.05 -3.86
C SER A 113 7.59 17.68 -3.79
N ILE A 114 6.49 17.61 -3.04
CA ILE A 114 5.57 16.45 -3.01
C ILE A 114 5.11 16.10 -4.44
N LYS A 115 4.85 17.11 -5.28
CA LYS A 115 4.47 16.91 -6.70
C LYS A 115 5.55 16.14 -7.46
N THR A 116 6.82 16.45 -7.21
CA THR A 116 7.96 15.78 -7.84
C THR A 116 8.06 14.32 -7.42
N ILE A 117 7.96 14.03 -6.12
CA ILE A 117 7.98 12.64 -5.63
C ILE A 117 6.75 11.87 -6.12
N SER A 118 5.58 12.50 -6.19
CA SER A 118 4.36 11.87 -6.73
C SER A 118 4.54 11.50 -8.20
N LEU A 119 5.12 12.38 -9.02
CA LEU A 119 5.42 12.09 -10.42
C LEU A 119 6.45 10.96 -10.55
N GLN A 120 7.50 10.98 -9.72
CA GLN A 120 8.50 9.91 -9.69
C GLN A 120 7.87 8.57 -9.28
N LYS A 121 6.97 8.56 -8.29
CA LYS A 121 6.20 7.37 -7.91
C LYS A 121 5.35 6.87 -9.08
N GLN A 122 4.67 7.75 -9.81
CA GLN A 122 3.85 7.37 -10.97
C GLN A 122 4.70 6.72 -12.07
N ARG A 123 5.83 7.33 -12.44
CA ARG A 123 6.76 6.78 -13.44
C ARG A 123 7.37 5.45 -12.99
N LEU A 124 7.72 5.36 -11.70
CA LEU A 124 8.16 4.12 -11.07
C LEU A 124 7.12 3.01 -11.24
N MET A 125 5.85 3.28 -10.91
CA MET A 125 4.75 2.30 -11.07
C MET A 125 4.56 1.90 -12.54
N GLU A 126 4.63 2.85 -13.47
CA GLU A 126 4.51 2.59 -14.91
C GLU A 126 5.64 1.71 -15.45
N LYS A 127 6.91 2.02 -15.10
CA LYS A 127 8.09 1.22 -15.49
C LYS A 127 8.06 -0.19 -14.91
N LEU A 128 7.63 -0.31 -13.66
CA LEU A 128 7.45 -1.60 -13.00
C LEU A 128 6.18 -2.33 -13.46
N ARG A 129 5.34 -1.70 -14.31
CA ARG A 129 4.05 -2.23 -14.78
C ARG A 129 3.13 -2.65 -13.63
N LEU A 130 3.14 -1.88 -12.54
CA LEU A 130 2.35 -2.11 -11.34
C LEU A 130 1.12 -1.21 -11.36
N CYS A 131 -0.04 -1.78 -11.04
CA CYS A 131 -1.30 -1.06 -11.05
C CYS A 131 -1.62 -0.43 -9.68
N SER A 132 -1.04 -0.95 -8.60
CA SER A 132 -1.34 -0.49 -7.25
C SER A 132 -0.11 -0.45 -6.34
N ALA A 133 -0.23 0.30 -5.24
CA ALA A 133 0.75 0.28 -4.16
C ALA A 133 0.86 -1.11 -3.52
N VAL A 134 -0.22 -1.91 -3.52
CA VAL A 134 -0.18 -3.31 -3.07
C VAL A 134 0.78 -4.13 -3.93
N ASP A 135 0.72 -3.97 -5.25
CA ASP A 135 1.59 -4.71 -6.18
C ASP A 135 3.06 -4.36 -5.99
N LEU A 136 3.36 -3.13 -5.56
CA LEU A 136 4.71 -2.72 -5.15
C LEU A 136 5.25 -3.61 -4.03
N PHE A 137 4.49 -3.78 -2.95
CA PHE A 137 4.92 -4.64 -1.83
C PHE A 137 4.88 -6.13 -2.18
N ARG A 138 3.98 -6.56 -3.08
CA ARG A 138 3.95 -7.94 -3.61
C ARG A 138 5.21 -8.27 -4.41
N SER A 139 5.80 -7.28 -5.07
CA SER A 139 7.08 -7.43 -5.77
C SER A 139 8.30 -7.49 -4.83
N ALA A 140 8.14 -7.17 -3.54
CA ALA A 140 9.21 -7.14 -2.54
C ALA A 140 8.74 -7.68 -1.17
N PRO A 141 8.36 -8.97 -1.07
CA PRO A 141 7.76 -9.54 0.14
C PRO A 141 8.68 -9.47 1.37
N GLY A 142 10.00 -9.49 1.19
CA GLY A 142 10.96 -9.33 2.30
C GLY A 142 10.81 -7.99 3.01
N GLN A 143 10.64 -6.88 2.27
CA GLN A 143 10.41 -5.57 2.88
C GLN A 143 9.03 -5.46 3.52
N ALA A 144 8.01 -6.11 2.93
CA ALA A 144 6.68 -6.20 3.55
C ALA A 144 6.75 -6.92 4.91
N GLN A 145 7.51 -8.01 5.01
CA GLN A 145 7.75 -8.70 6.28
C GLN A 145 8.51 -7.82 7.28
N THR A 146 9.57 -7.13 6.86
CA THR A 146 10.31 -6.22 7.76
C THR A 146 9.43 -5.11 8.31
N LEU A 147 8.55 -4.53 7.50
CA LEU A 147 7.59 -3.51 7.96
C LEU A 147 6.60 -4.05 8.99
N LEU A 148 6.19 -5.31 8.85
CA LEU A 148 5.24 -5.95 9.75
C LEU A 148 5.91 -6.71 10.91
N ALA A 149 7.24 -6.83 10.92
CA ALA A 149 7.98 -7.53 11.97
C ALA A 149 7.70 -6.93 13.36
N ASN A 150 7.60 -5.60 13.44
CA ASN A 150 7.27 -4.89 14.67
C ASN A 150 5.76 -4.79 14.94
N TRP A 151 4.91 -5.14 13.97
CA TRP A 151 3.45 -5.10 14.12
C TRP A 151 2.93 -6.28 14.94
N GLY A 152 3.52 -7.47 14.77
CA GLY A 152 3.16 -8.68 15.52
C GLY A 152 3.52 -8.68 17.01
N GLN A 153 4.14 -7.61 17.52
CA GLN A 153 4.40 -7.42 18.97
C GLN A 153 3.28 -6.63 19.67
N VAL A 154 2.34 -6.06 18.90
CA VAL A 154 1.20 -5.30 19.42
C VAL A 154 -0.03 -6.20 19.63
N PHE A 155 0.09 -7.50 19.34
CA PHE A 155 -0.95 -8.51 19.51
C PHE A 155 -0.42 -9.78 20.16
#